data_AF-A0A357AFF6-F1
#
_entry.id   AF-A0A357AFF6-F1
#
_cell.length_a   1.000
_cell.length_b   1.000
_cell.length_c   1.000
_cell.angle_alpha   90.00
_cell.angle_beta   90.00
_cell.angle_gamma   90.00
#
_symmetry.space_group_name_H-M   'P 1'
#
loop_
_entity.id
_entity.type
_entity.pdbx_description
1 polymer ?
#
loop_
_entity_poly.entity_id
_entity_poly.type
_entity_poly.pdbx_seq_one_letter_code
_entity_poly.pdbx_strand_id
1 'polypeptide(L)' 'KDNDSLIALATCFPEEGIPAKVQLGSGWWFNDTKDGMVNQMASLANIGLLSKFIGMLTDSRTFISY' A
#
# COMPACT_ATOMS: atom_id res chain seq x y z
N LYS A 1 9.50 6.35 -4.97
CA LYS A 1 10.72 6.62 -4.17
C LYS A 1 10.39 6.60 -2.68
N ASP A 2 9.32 7.27 -2.26
CA ASP A 2 8.95 7.32 -0.84
C ASP A 2 8.24 6.07 -0.31
N ASN A 3 7.87 5.14 -1.20
CA ASN A 3 7.25 3.85 -0.83
C ASN A 3 8.06 3.15 0.28
N ASP A 4 9.37 3.01 0.10
CA ASP A 4 10.24 2.30 1.05
C ASP A 4 10.28 3.00 2.42
N SER A 5 10.40 4.33 2.41
CA SER A 5 10.40 5.14 3.64
C SER A 5 9.07 5.06 4.38
N LEU A 6 7.95 5.09 3.65
CA LEU A 6 6.61 4.99 4.23
C LEU A 6 6.34 3.59 4.81
N ILE A 7 6.80 2.54 4.13
CA ILE A 7 6.68 1.16 4.64
C ILE A 7 7.54 1.01 5.90
N ALA A 8 8.80 1.47 5.87
CA ALA A 8 9.69 1.43 7.03
C ALA A 8 9.04 2.14 8.23
N LEU A 9 8.49 3.34 8.02
CA LEU A 9 7.78 4.07 9.08
C LEU A 9 6.56 3.28 9.61
N ALA A 10 5.77 2.67 8.72
CA ALA A 10 4.62 1.86 9.13
C ALA A 10 5.03 0.67 10.01
N THR A 11 6.18 0.03 9.71
CA THR A 11 6.68 -1.09 10.52
C THR A 11 7.15 -0.70 11.92
N CYS A 12 7.39 0.59 12.20
CA CYS A 12 7.79 1.06 13.53
C CYS A 12 6.64 1.10 14.55
N PHE A 13 5.38 0.94 14.12
CA PHE A 13 4.20 1.02 14.99
C PHE A 13 3.38 -0.28 15.02
N PRO A 14 3.97 -1.42 15.44
CA PRO A 14 3.23 -2.67 15.57
C PRO A 14 2.31 -2.66 16.80
N GLU A 15 1.25 -3.47 16.76
CA GLU A 15 0.43 -3.81 17.93
C GLU A 15 0.29 -5.34 18.00
N GLU A 16 0.40 -5.89 19.20
CA GLU A 16 0.24 -7.32 19.42
C GLU A 16 -1.17 -7.78 19.04
N GLY A 17 -1.28 -8.92 18.37
CA GLY A 17 -2.57 -9.47 17.93
C GLY A 17 -3.18 -8.84 16.67
N ILE A 18 -2.63 -7.72 16.18
CA ILE A 18 -3.10 -7.06 14.94
C ILE A 18 -1.99 -7.07 13.89
N PRO A 19 -2.01 -8.02 12.93
CA PRO A 19 -0.99 -8.10 11.89
C PRO A 19 -1.08 -6.87 10.98
N ALA A 20 0.08 -6.23 10.74
CA ALA A 20 0.20 -5.06 9.87
C ALA A 20 -0.85 -3.97 10.20
N LYS A 21 -0.90 -3.55 11.48
CA LYS A 21 -1.81 -2.50 11.96
C LYS A 21 -1.71 -1.20 11.14
N VAL A 22 -0.50 -0.74 10.88
CA VAL A 22 -0.22 0.41 10.01
C VAL A 22 0.27 -0.13 8.68
N GLN A 23 -0.33 0.31 7.57
CA GLN A 23 -0.02 -0.19 6.24
C GLN A 23 0.23 0.95 5.25
N LEU A 24 1.11 0.70 4.28
CA LEU A 24 1.15 1.49 3.06
C LEU A 24 -0.04 1.09 2.18
N GLY A 25 -0.88 2.06 1.83
CA GLY A 25 -2.01 1.87 0.93
C GLY A 25 -1.58 1.56 -0.51
N SER A 26 -2.57 1.31 -1.39
CA SER A 26 -2.34 1.15 -2.82
C SER A 26 -1.72 2.40 -3.46
N GLY A 27 -1.24 2.27 -4.71
CA GLY A 27 -0.81 3.41 -5.51
C GLY A 27 -1.90 4.48 -5.53
N TRP A 28 -1.58 5.69 -5.04
CA TRP A 28 -2.57 6.76 -4.89
C TRP A 28 -2.50 7.76 -6.05
N TRP A 29 -3.68 8.16 -6.52
CA TRP A 29 -3.89 9.21 -7.52
C TRP A 29 -3.06 8.97 -8.78
N PHE A 30 -2.03 9.78 -9.05
CA PHE A 30 -1.16 9.61 -10.23
C PHE A 30 -0.42 8.27 -10.24
N ASN A 31 -0.27 7.64 -9.07
CA ASN A 31 0.36 6.34 -8.93
C ASN A 31 -0.64 5.18 -9.09
N ASP A 32 -1.94 5.46 -9.22
CA ASP A 32 -2.95 4.45 -9.57
C ASP A 32 -2.93 4.16 -11.08
N THR A 33 -1.77 3.65 -11.51
CA THR A 33 -1.51 3.16 -12.85
C THR A 33 -0.75 1.84 -12.72
N LYS A 34 -0.68 1.05 -13.79
CA LYS A 34 0.02 -0.24 -13.77
C LYS A 34 1.43 -0.14 -13.18
N ASP A 35 2.23 0.82 -13.67
CA ASP A 35 3.62 0.96 -13.24
C ASP A 35 3.72 1.45 -11.79
N GLY A 36 2.84 2.37 -11.39
CA GLY A 36 2.79 2.87 -10.01
C GLY A 36 2.39 1.78 -9.01
N MET A 37 1.35 1.00 -9.32
CA MET A 37 0.91 -0.13 -8.50
C MET A 37 1.97 -1.23 -8.43
N VAL A 38 2.60 -1.60 -9.55
CA VAL A 38 3.69 -2.61 -9.55
C VAL A 38 4.85 -2.16 -8.66
N ASN A 39 5.23 -0.89 -8.75
CA ASN A 39 6.30 -0.35 -7.91
C ASN A 39 5.92 -0.33 -6.42
N GLN A 40 4.69 0.09 -6.09
CA GLN A 40 4.16 0.07 -4.71
C GLN A 40 4.12 -1.36 -4.15
N MET A 41 3.60 -2.33 -4.90
CA MET A 41 3.51 -3.72 -4.47
C MET A 41 4.88 -4.39 -4.34
N ALA A 42 5.81 -4.11 -5.26
CA ALA A 42 7.18 -4.62 -5.16
C ALA A 42 7.88 -4.09 -3.89
N SER A 43 7.71 -2.81 -3.59
CA SER A 43 8.25 -2.20 -2.37
C SER A 43 7.63 -2.85 -1.11
N LEU A 44 6.30 -3.03 -1.10
CA LEU A 44 5.58 -3.67 0.00
C LEU A 44 5.96 -5.15 0.19
N ALA A 45 6.23 -5.88 -0.90
CA ALA A 45 6.68 -7.26 -0.85
C ALA A 45 8.11 -7.41 -0.31
N ASN A 46 8.97 -6.43 -0.59
CA ASN A 46 10.38 -6.47 -0.17
C ASN A 46 10.58 -6.06 1.28
N ILE A 47 9.85 -5.05 1.77
CA ILE A 47 10.09 -4.43 3.09
C ILE A 47 8.99 -4.78 4.10
N GLY A 48 7.76 -4.99 3.62
CA GLY A 48 6.59 -5.28 4.45
C GLY A 48 6.05 -6.71 4.26
N LEU A 49 4.75 -6.87 4.51
CA LEU A 49 4.05 -8.14 4.38
C LEU A 49 2.93 -8.03 3.35
N LEU A 50 3.22 -8.35 2.08
CA LEU A 50 2.23 -8.31 1.00
C LEU A 50 1.02 -9.22 1.28
N SER A 51 1.22 -10.34 1.98
CA SER A 51 0.14 -11.27 2.37
C SER A 51 -0.89 -10.67 3.32
N LYS A 52 -0.60 -9.51 3.93
CA LYS A 52 -1.48 -8.78 4.85
C LYS A 52 -1.98 -7.46 4.27
N PHE A 53 -1.72 -7.20 2.99
CA PHE A 53 -2.17 -5.99 2.33
C PHE A 53 -3.70 -5.92 2.26
N ILE A 54 -4.29 -4.79 2.67
CA ILE A 54 -5.74 -4.58 2.68
C ILE A 54 -6.36 -4.62 1.27
N GLY A 55 -5.61 -4.16 0.26
CA GLY A 55 -6.03 -4.22 -1.15
C GLY A 55 -6.29 -2.87 -1.79
N MET A 56 -7.16 -2.89 -2.79
CA MET A 56 -7.37 -1.78 -3.74
C MET A 56 -8.61 -0.94 -3.40
N LEU A 57 -8.54 0.35 -3.70
CA LEU A 57 -9.65 1.29 -3.63
C LEU A 57 -9.65 2.20 -4.86
N THR A 58 -10.82 2.58 -5.35
CA THR A 58 -10.93 3.33 -6.62
C THR A 58 -10.59 4.81 -6.49
N ASP A 59 -10.74 5.38 -5.29
CA ASP A 59 -10.58 6.82 -4.99
C ASP A 59 -11.28 7.75 -6.00
N SER A 60 -12.42 7.31 -6.54
CA SER A 60 -13.09 7.96 -7.66
C SER A 60 -14.45 8.52 -7.29
N ARG A 61 -14.88 9.53 -8.05
CA ARG A 61 -16.22 10.13 -7.99
C ARG A 61 -17.13 9.66 -9.12
N THR A 62 -16.69 8.67 -9.90
CA THR A 62 -17.41 8.15 -11.06
C THR A 62 -17.90 6.73 -10.80
N PHE A 63 -19.12 6.42 -11.20
CA PHE A 63 -19.69 5.08 -11.04
C PHE A 63 -18.96 3.97 -11.85
N ILE A 64 -18.22 4.32 -12.90
CA ILE A 64 -17.56 3.37 -13.81
C ILE A 64 -16.12 3.02 -13.36
N SER A 65 -15.73 3.38 -12.14
CA SER A 65 -14.36 3.12 -11.65
C SER A 65 -14.17 1.73 -11.05
N TYR A 66 -15.21 0.88 -11.02
CA TYR A 66 -15.16 -0.48 -10.49
C TYR A 66 -14.69 -1.49 -11.54
#